data_AF-A0A925JHK7-F1
#
_entry.id   AF-A0A925JHK7-F1
#
_cell.length_a   1.000
_cell.length_b   1.000
_cell.length_c   1.000
_cell.angle_alpha   90.00
_cell.angle_beta   90.00
_cell.angle_gamma   90.00
#
_symmetry.space_group_name_H-M   'P 1'
#
loop_
_entity.id
_entity.type
_entity.pdbx_description
1 polymer ?
#
loop_
_entity_poly.entity_id
_entity_poly.type
_entity_poly.pdbx_seq_one_letter_code
_entity_poly.pdbx_strand_id
1 'polypeptide(L)'
;MKLREKILNFEHWIASDFKLDEPKIFQRELLTLFYENQEAFSYYRNWLYTLLLHKGEQAILKQFYEILDLKIETENHKLLSNHYLENNAAEIFSQKRQNTFEIAIQSPNSVLNHSTCFLYQQYYEIEILFLVLSSFIRLNETDTIETDFANFKDRNGSLKKGVLIDNLKSKLKSFPLILKLFELGYNSKVRNTIGHNNYRIEGANIVSLDGNITLSKEEVFEAIYSMQNLNNCLLNYFSNKSISTDKLQNAGMLGVAFGLDEMRPVLSIFQLSCFFELGDFQWPNKIIFSVNKNQLETDFGFQVPMIGSFTKELEQSWFNPLKEIEKLKAYLIPIIPRNDESEYITLDVGDFVVIGDGKLFEIEYEINNYGL
;
A
#
# COMPACT_ATOMS: atom_id res chain seq x y z
N MET A 1 9.36 -3.23 18.22
CA MET A 1 9.39 -1.97 17.44
C MET A 1 8.26 -2.09 16.44
N LYS A 2 7.33 -1.13 16.42
CA LYS A 2 6.03 -1.34 15.77
C LYS A 2 6.21 -1.46 14.25
N LEU A 3 5.42 -2.31 13.60
CA LEU A 3 5.40 -2.52 12.14
C LEU A 3 5.38 -1.19 11.36
N ARG A 4 4.63 -0.22 11.88
CA ARG A 4 4.56 1.15 11.38
C ARG A 4 5.91 1.84 11.28
N GLU A 5 6.75 1.79 12.30
CA GLU A 5 8.07 2.45 12.28
C GLU A 5 8.99 1.83 11.23
N LYS A 6 8.95 0.50 11.05
CA LYS A 6 9.72 -0.20 10.01
C LYS A 6 9.35 0.27 8.60
N ILE A 7 8.05 0.42 8.33
CA ILE A 7 7.55 0.87 7.03
C ILE A 7 7.92 2.34 6.81
N LEU A 8 7.70 3.20 7.81
CA LEU A 8 8.03 4.63 7.70
C LEU A 8 9.52 4.87 7.43
N ASN A 9 10.41 4.12 8.08
CA ASN A 9 11.85 4.20 7.82
C ASN A 9 12.19 3.85 6.37
N PHE A 10 11.58 2.80 5.83
CA PHE A 10 11.81 2.37 4.45
C PHE A 10 11.31 3.40 3.44
N GLU A 11 10.10 3.89 3.65
CA GLU A 11 9.46 4.89 2.80
C GLU A 11 10.25 6.19 2.75
N HIS A 12 10.76 6.64 3.91
CA HIS A 12 11.62 7.81 4.00
C HIS A 12 12.95 7.63 3.24
N TRP A 13 13.54 6.44 3.33
CA TRP A 13 14.76 6.11 2.61
C TRP A 13 14.57 6.10 1.09
N ILE A 14 13.52 5.45 0.58
CA ILE A 14 13.17 5.47 -0.85
C ILE A 14 12.84 6.89 -1.31
N ALA A 15 12.08 7.65 -0.52
CA ALA A 15 11.74 9.04 -0.84
C ALA A 15 12.97 9.93 -0.97
N SER A 16 14.04 9.63 -0.25
CA SER A 16 15.32 10.33 -0.37
C SER A 16 16.09 10.02 -1.67
N ASP A 17 15.54 9.18 -2.56
CA ASP A 17 16.27 8.66 -3.73
C ASP A 17 17.56 7.94 -3.28
N PHE A 18 17.44 7.18 -2.18
CA PHE A 18 18.54 6.44 -1.53
C PHE A 18 19.75 7.29 -1.13
N LYS A 19 19.58 8.61 -0.96
CA LYS A 19 20.64 9.54 -0.54
C LYS A 19 20.91 9.50 0.96
N LEU A 20 19.93 9.03 1.74
CA LEU A 20 20.10 8.77 3.17
C LEU A 20 20.71 7.38 3.39
N ASP A 21 21.36 7.20 4.54
CA ASP A 21 21.84 5.88 4.95
C ASP A 21 20.69 4.87 5.01
N GLU A 22 20.97 3.65 4.56
CA GLU A 22 20.02 2.54 4.66
C GLU A 22 19.59 2.38 6.12
N PRO A 23 18.27 2.42 6.41
CA PRO A 23 17.80 2.31 7.77
C PRO A 23 18.22 0.96 8.36
N LYS A 24 18.65 0.93 9.63
CA LYS A 24 19.05 -0.33 10.26
C LYS A 24 17.87 -1.29 10.49
N ILE A 25 16.65 -0.76 10.51
CA ILE A 25 15.44 -1.50 10.84
C ILE A 25 14.33 -1.08 9.86
N PHE A 26 14.06 -1.94 8.87
CA PHE A 26 13.06 -1.76 7.83
C PHE A 26 12.60 -3.12 7.28
N GLN A 27 11.60 -3.11 6.41
CA GLN A 27 11.06 -4.30 5.73
C GLN A 27 11.99 -4.73 4.59
N ARG A 28 12.93 -5.66 4.86
CA ARG A 28 13.92 -6.09 3.85
C ARG A 28 13.28 -6.93 2.75
N GLU A 29 12.13 -7.55 3.00
CA GLU A 29 11.38 -8.29 1.99
C GLU A 29 10.90 -7.38 0.85
N LEU A 30 10.73 -6.07 1.09
CA LEU A 30 10.47 -5.11 0.03
C LEU A 30 11.65 -4.98 -0.95
N LEU A 31 12.89 -5.11 -0.48
CA LEU A 31 14.05 -5.12 -1.37
C LEU A 31 14.06 -6.38 -2.22
N THR A 32 13.81 -7.55 -1.64
CA THR A 32 13.68 -8.81 -2.38
C THR A 32 12.65 -8.68 -3.50
N LEU A 33 11.43 -8.22 -3.17
CA LEU A 33 10.39 -7.99 -4.16
C LEU A 33 10.76 -6.95 -5.21
N PHE A 34 11.45 -5.87 -4.81
CA PHE A 34 11.88 -4.83 -5.75
C PHE A 34 12.86 -5.37 -6.80
N TYR A 35 13.77 -6.27 -6.40
CA TYR A 35 14.71 -6.91 -7.33
C TYR A 35 14.05 -7.98 -8.20
N GLU A 36 13.04 -8.68 -7.69
CA GLU A 36 12.39 -9.78 -8.40
C GLU A 36 11.29 -9.32 -9.37
N ASN A 37 10.39 -8.45 -8.92
CA ASN A 37 9.20 -8.04 -9.67
C ASN A 37 8.67 -6.68 -9.17
N GLN A 38 8.79 -5.65 -10.01
CA GLN A 38 8.35 -4.28 -9.69
C GLN A 38 6.83 -4.16 -9.44
N GLU A 39 6.00 -4.96 -10.12
CA GLU A 39 4.56 -5.01 -9.88
C GLU A 39 4.25 -5.65 -8.52
N ALA A 40 4.94 -6.75 -8.18
CA ALA A 40 4.82 -7.39 -6.87
C ALA A 40 5.25 -6.45 -5.74
N PHE A 41 6.38 -5.75 -5.91
CA PHE A 41 6.83 -4.71 -4.99
C PHE A 41 5.77 -3.64 -4.77
N SER A 42 5.20 -3.11 -5.86
CA SER A 42 4.19 -2.04 -5.79
C SER A 42 2.90 -2.53 -5.12
N TYR A 43 2.48 -3.76 -5.44
CA TYR A 43 1.30 -4.40 -4.86
C TYR A 43 1.47 -4.60 -3.35
N TYR A 44 2.59 -5.21 -2.95
CA TYR A 44 2.87 -5.46 -1.54
C TYR A 44 2.98 -4.17 -0.74
N ARG A 45 3.61 -3.13 -1.29
CA ARG A 45 3.68 -1.79 -0.66
C ARG A 45 2.28 -1.19 -0.46
N ASN A 46 1.38 -1.30 -1.43
CA ASN A 46 0.00 -0.84 -1.28
C ASN A 46 -0.78 -1.67 -0.25
N TRP A 47 -0.53 -2.97 -0.18
CA TRP A 47 -1.13 -3.83 0.83
C TRP A 47 -0.64 -3.49 2.24
N LEU A 48 0.67 -3.29 2.42
CA LEU A 48 1.27 -2.83 3.68
C LEU A 48 0.65 -1.53 4.19
N TYR A 49 0.33 -0.59 3.29
CA TYR A 49 -0.37 0.63 3.65
C TYR A 49 -1.71 0.34 4.34
N THR A 50 -2.49 -0.63 3.85
CA THR A 50 -3.79 -0.98 4.45
C THR A 50 -3.66 -1.56 5.86
N LEU A 51 -2.53 -2.22 6.17
CA LEU A 51 -2.23 -2.73 7.50
C LEU A 51 -1.88 -1.63 8.51
N LEU A 52 -1.41 -0.46 8.04
CA LEU A 52 -1.08 0.67 8.90
C LEU A 52 -2.30 1.49 9.33
N LEU A 53 -3.40 1.35 8.59
CA LEU A 53 -4.60 2.13 8.82
C LEU A 53 -5.29 1.69 10.11
N HIS A 54 -5.68 2.67 10.92
CA HIS A 54 -6.58 2.42 12.03
C HIS A 54 -7.95 1.98 11.51
N LYS A 55 -8.76 1.30 12.33
CA LYS A 55 -10.08 0.80 11.93
C LYS A 55 -10.98 1.85 11.26
N GLY A 56 -10.92 3.10 11.72
CA GLY A 56 -11.67 4.21 11.11
C GLY A 56 -11.18 4.56 9.71
N GLU A 57 -9.87 4.54 9.49
CA GLU A 57 -9.23 4.83 8.20
C GLU A 57 -9.45 3.70 7.19
N GLN A 58 -9.45 2.45 7.65
CA GLN A 58 -9.83 1.30 6.83
C GLN A 58 -11.28 1.42 6.33
N ALA A 59 -12.21 1.85 7.19
CA ALA A 59 -13.60 2.08 6.80
C ALA A 59 -13.76 3.25 5.81
N ILE A 60 -12.96 4.31 5.97
CA ILE A 60 -12.87 5.42 5.01
C ILE A 60 -12.38 4.91 3.66
N LEU A 61 -11.25 4.19 3.63
CA LEU A 61 -10.68 3.65 2.39
C LEU A 61 -11.68 2.75 1.66
N LYS A 62 -12.36 1.86 2.40
CA LYS A 62 -13.41 1.01 1.85
C LYS A 62 -14.54 1.81 1.20
N GLN A 63 -15.07 2.82 1.90
CA GLN A 63 -16.13 3.67 1.35
C GLN A 63 -15.64 4.49 0.14
N PHE A 64 -14.37 4.87 0.11
CA PHE A 64 -13.78 5.53 -1.05
C PHE A 64 -13.78 4.62 -2.28
N TYR A 65 -13.37 3.36 -2.12
CA TYR A 65 -13.46 2.33 -3.16
C TYR A 65 -14.90 2.10 -3.61
N GLU A 66 -15.86 2.03 -2.67
CA GLU A 66 -17.29 1.86 -3.01
C GLU A 66 -17.82 2.98 -3.94
N ILE A 67 -17.33 4.22 -3.78
CA ILE A 67 -17.70 5.32 -4.69
C ILE A 67 -17.13 5.07 -6.09
N LEU A 68 -15.86 4.71 -6.19
CA LEU A 68 -15.16 4.61 -7.48
C LEU A 68 -15.47 3.31 -8.23
N ASP A 69 -15.74 2.21 -7.53
CA ASP A 69 -15.98 0.89 -8.09
C ASP A 69 -17.47 0.54 -8.26
N LEU A 70 -18.39 1.47 -8.00
CA LEU A 70 -19.84 1.21 -8.12
C LEU A 70 -20.26 0.62 -9.48
N LYS A 71 -19.53 0.97 -10.56
CA LYS A 71 -19.75 0.49 -11.93
C LYS A 71 -18.55 -0.24 -12.52
N ILE A 72 -17.73 -0.89 -11.68
CA ILE A 72 -16.44 -1.52 -12.06
C ILE A 72 -16.52 -2.43 -13.30
N GLU A 73 -17.62 -3.15 -13.50
CA GLU A 73 -17.79 -4.08 -14.62
C GLU A 73 -18.16 -3.41 -15.96
N THR A 74 -18.40 -2.10 -15.97
CA THR A 74 -18.84 -1.38 -17.18
C THR A 74 -17.68 -0.91 -18.04
N GLU A 75 -17.86 -0.88 -19.36
CA GLU A 75 -16.87 -0.33 -20.30
C GLU A 75 -16.58 1.14 -20.03
N ASN A 76 -17.60 1.94 -19.66
CA ASN A 76 -17.43 3.34 -19.32
C ASN A 76 -16.54 3.53 -18.07
N HIS A 77 -16.65 2.64 -17.07
CA HIS A 77 -15.76 2.67 -15.90
C HIS A 77 -14.31 2.34 -16.27
N LYS A 78 -14.10 1.32 -17.11
CA LYS A 78 -12.76 0.97 -17.62
C LYS A 78 -12.15 2.13 -18.39
N LEU A 79 -12.91 2.75 -19.30
CA LEU A 79 -12.47 3.92 -20.06
C LEU A 79 -12.10 5.11 -19.15
N LEU A 80 -12.93 5.41 -18.14
CA LEU A 80 -12.65 6.49 -17.20
C LEU A 80 -11.45 6.18 -16.29
N SER A 81 -11.32 4.93 -15.85
CA SER A 81 -10.17 4.50 -15.05
C SER A 81 -8.87 4.61 -15.86
N ASN A 82 -8.86 4.14 -17.10
CA ASN A 82 -7.71 4.24 -17.99
C ASN A 82 -7.35 5.70 -18.30
N HIS A 83 -8.34 6.58 -18.49
CA HIS A 83 -8.11 8.02 -18.65
C HIS A 83 -7.26 8.60 -17.52
N TYR A 84 -7.53 8.23 -16.26
CA TYR A 84 -6.75 8.72 -15.13
C TYR A 84 -5.44 7.96 -14.90
N LEU A 85 -5.33 6.70 -15.33
CA LEU A 85 -4.10 5.93 -15.24
C LEU A 85 -3.05 6.38 -16.29
N GLU A 86 -3.48 6.67 -17.52
CA GLU A 86 -2.60 6.95 -18.67
C GLU A 86 -2.12 8.41 -18.75
N ASN A 87 -2.90 9.38 -18.26
CA ASN A 87 -2.61 10.82 -18.45
C ASN A 87 -1.59 11.43 -17.46
N ASN A 88 -0.57 10.69 -17.04
CA ASN A 88 0.42 11.14 -16.03
C ASN A 88 -0.17 11.67 -14.71
N ALA A 89 -1.46 11.48 -14.42
CA ALA A 89 -1.98 11.70 -13.07
C ALA A 89 -1.23 10.77 -12.10
N ALA A 90 -0.82 9.59 -12.56
CA ALA A 90 0.14 8.68 -11.91
C ALA A 90 1.47 9.34 -11.51
N GLU A 91 1.97 10.33 -12.25
CA GLU A 91 3.20 11.07 -11.95
C GLU A 91 2.97 12.12 -10.85
N ILE A 92 1.82 12.82 -10.88
CA ILE A 92 1.33 13.66 -9.77
C ILE A 92 1.12 12.81 -8.51
N PHE A 93 0.64 11.59 -8.67
CA PHE A 93 0.42 10.63 -7.61
C PHE A 93 1.74 10.02 -7.08
N SER A 94 2.72 9.80 -7.94
CA SER A 94 4.07 9.30 -7.61
C SER A 94 4.92 10.36 -6.90
N GLN A 95 4.91 11.61 -7.37
CA GLN A 95 5.64 12.71 -6.73
C GLN A 95 5.03 13.10 -5.38
N LYS A 96 3.72 12.87 -5.18
CA LYS A 96 3.02 13.10 -3.90
C LYS A 96 2.92 11.86 -3.01
N ARG A 97 3.33 10.67 -3.47
CA ARG A 97 3.38 9.43 -2.68
C ARG A 97 4.32 9.53 -1.47
N GLN A 98 5.26 10.48 -1.48
CA GLN A 98 6.06 10.81 -0.29
C GLN A 98 5.17 11.15 0.92
N ASN A 99 3.93 11.62 0.69
CA ASN A 99 2.98 11.97 1.76
C ASN A 99 2.04 10.85 2.21
N THR A 100 1.95 9.70 1.53
CA THR A 100 0.95 8.67 1.90
C THR A 100 1.22 8.10 3.29
N PHE A 101 2.49 8.08 3.69
CA PHE A 101 2.97 7.61 4.97
C PHE A 101 3.34 8.74 5.95
N GLU A 102 3.62 9.96 5.47
CA GLU A 102 4.30 10.99 6.26
C GLU A 102 3.46 11.76 7.29
N ILE A 103 2.13 11.62 7.33
CA ILE A 103 1.35 12.36 8.35
C ILE A 103 0.47 11.41 9.12
N ALA A 104 1.12 10.38 9.62
CA ALA A 104 0.73 9.79 10.87
C ALA A 104 1.63 10.33 12.02
N ILE A 105 2.51 11.31 11.75
CA ILE A 105 3.51 11.89 12.69
C ILE A 105 3.41 13.44 12.81
N GLN A 106 2.22 14.03 12.80
CA GLN A 106 2.08 15.37 13.41
C GLN A 106 1.15 15.26 14.62
N SER A 107 1.81 14.85 15.70
CA SER A 107 1.35 14.63 17.07
C SER A 107 0.47 15.77 17.62
N PRO A 108 -0.34 15.52 18.66
CA PRO A 108 -0.90 16.55 19.55
C PRO A 108 0.13 17.62 20.02
N ASN A 109 1.44 17.35 19.89
CA ASN A 109 2.54 18.28 20.23
C ASN A 109 3.01 19.21 19.10
N SER A 110 2.49 19.11 17.87
CA SER A 110 2.93 19.98 16.76
C SER A 110 2.62 21.45 17.03
N VAL A 111 3.59 22.35 16.87
CA VAL A 111 3.35 23.79 17.09
C VAL A 111 2.71 24.38 15.85
N LEU A 112 1.58 25.08 16.04
CA LEU A 112 0.95 25.84 14.97
C LEU A 112 1.89 26.97 14.53
N ASN A 113 2.24 26.99 13.24
CA ASN A 113 3.12 27.99 12.67
C ASN A 113 2.74 28.29 11.21
N HIS A 114 3.39 29.28 10.60
CA HIS A 114 3.11 29.66 9.21
C HIS A 114 3.38 28.54 8.19
N SER A 115 4.32 27.64 8.46
CA SER A 115 4.58 26.47 7.60
C SER A 115 3.40 25.50 7.62
N THR A 116 2.74 25.29 8.77
CA THR A 116 1.49 24.51 8.85
C THR A 116 0.38 25.14 8.01
N CYS A 117 0.22 26.46 8.07
CA CYS A 117 -0.77 27.18 7.27
C CYS A 117 -0.47 27.10 5.77
N PHE A 118 0.80 27.19 5.39
CA PHE A 118 1.24 27.02 4.01
C PHE A 118 0.99 25.59 3.50
N LEU A 119 1.25 24.58 4.33
CA LEU A 119 0.95 23.18 4.02
C LEU A 119 -0.54 22.97 3.75
N TYR A 120 -1.42 23.56 4.57
CA TYR A 120 -2.87 23.55 4.32
C TYR A 120 -3.20 24.11 2.93
N GLN A 121 -2.64 25.27 2.55
CA GLN A 121 -2.87 25.86 1.23
C GLN A 121 -2.39 24.92 0.11
N GLN A 122 -1.20 24.32 0.25
CA GLN A 122 -0.67 23.38 -0.75
C GLN A 122 -1.58 22.17 -0.97
N TYR A 123 -2.15 21.60 0.10
CA TYR A 123 -3.11 20.51 -0.01
C TYR A 123 -4.46 20.95 -0.60
N TYR A 124 -4.93 22.15 -0.25
CA TYR A 124 -6.17 22.72 -0.78
C TYR A 124 -6.10 22.93 -2.30
N GLU A 125 -4.91 23.27 -2.83
CA GLU A 125 -4.70 23.49 -4.26
C GLU A 125 -4.70 22.20 -5.10
N ILE A 126 -4.72 21.01 -4.49
CA ILE A 126 -4.75 19.73 -5.19
C ILE A 126 -6.14 19.47 -5.78
N GLU A 127 -6.30 19.77 -7.07
CA GLU A 127 -7.60 19.65 -7.75
C GLU A 127 -7.96 18.22 -8.16
N ILE A 128 -6.97 17.36 -8.40
CA ILE A 128 -7.18 16.04 -9.03
C ILE A 128 -8.17 15.16 -8.26
N LEU A 129 -8.18 15.25 -6.92
CA LEU A 129 -9.15 14.54 -6.09
C LEU A 129 -10.60 14.92 -6.44
N PHE A 130 -10.86 16.22 -6.65
CA PHE A 130 -12.20 16.70 -6.98
C PHE A 130 -12.65 16.25 -8.35
N LEU A 131 -11.71 16.29 -9.31
CA LEU A 131 -11.97 15.90 -10.68
C LEU A 131 -12.34 14.42 -10.71
N VAL A 132 -11.48 13.55 -10.16
CA VAL A 132 -11.76 12.10 -10.11
C VAL A 132 -13.09 11.81 -9.44
N LEU A 133 -13.31 12.30 -8.21
CA LEU A 133 -14.57 12.01 -7.50
C LEU A 133 -15.79 12.49 -8.29
N SER A 134 -15.72 13.65 -8.91
CA SER A 134 -16.83 14.21 -9.69
C SER A 134 -17.10 13.40 -10.96
N SER A 135 -16.06 12.97 -11.69
CA SER A 135 -16.22 12.10 -12.86
C SER A 135 -16.85 10.77 -12.52
N PHE A 136 -16.38 10.10 -11.46
CA PHE A 136 -16.93 8.81 -11.05
C PHE A 136 -18.35 8.93 -10.49
N ILE A 137 -18.65 9.97 -9.71
CA ILE A 137 -20.03 10.25 -9.28
C ILE A 137 -20.94 10.50 -10.49
N ARG A 138 -20.49 11.29 -11.48
CA ARG A 138 -21.26 11.55 -12.70
C ARG A 138 -21.51 10.27 -13.49
N LEU A 139 -20.50 9.43 -13.65
CA LEU A 139 -20.61 8.11 -14.26
C LEU A 139 -21.64 7.25 -13.50
N ASN A 140 -21.58 7.24 -12.18
CA ASN A 140 -22.49 6.48 -11.33
C ASN A 140 -23.95 6.94 -11.47
N GLU A 141 -24.20 8.24 -11.52
CA GLU A 141 -25.54 8.81 -11.60
C GLU A 141 -26.18 8.75 -12.99
N THR A 142 -25.40 9.04 -14.05
CA THR A 142 -25.95 9.23 -15.40
C THR A 142 -25.29 8.40 -16.48
N ASP A 143 -24.36 7.51 -16.11
CA ASP A 143 -23.60 6.68 -17.05
C ASP A 143 -22.82 7.49 -18.11
N THR A 144 -22.41 8.70 -17.74
CA THR A 144 -21.71 9.63 -18.62
C THR A 144 -20.31 9.90 -18.09
N ILE A 145 -19.31 9.82 -18.96
CA ILE A 145 -17.95 10.25 -18.66
C ILE A 145 -17.87 11.77 -18.79
N GLU A 146 -17.49 12.45 -17.71
CA GLU A 146 -17.23 13.89 -17.68
C GLU A 146 -15.80 14.10 -17.20
N THR A 147 -14.91 14.55 -18.09
CA THR A 147 -13.50 14.86 -17.77
C THR A 147 -13.12 16.31 -18.05
N ASP A 148 -13.96 17.04 -18.78
CA ASP A 148 -13.68 18.44 -19.18
C ASP A 148 -14.13 19.47 -18.15
N PHE A 149 -15.12 19.12 -17.32
CA PHE A 149 -15.69 19.95 -16.25
C PHE A 149 -16.11 21.33 -16.72
N ALA A 150 -16.66 21.42 -17.94
CA ALA A 150 -16.98 22.70 -18.57
C ALA A 150 -17.91 23.58 -17.69
N ASN A 151 -18.88 22.94 -17.02
CA ASN A 151 -19.81 23.63 -16.11
C ASN A 151 -19.16 24.17 -14.83
N PHE A 152 -17.97 23.67 -14.48
CA PHE A 152 -17.21 24.11 -13.32
C PHE A 152 -16.07 25.06 -13.67
N LYS A 153 -15.91 25.43 -14.94
CA LYS A 153 -14.90 26.40 -15.37
C LYS A 153 -15.48 27.82 -15.40
N ASP A 154 -14.62 28.81 -15.17
CA ASP A 154 -14.93 30.21 -15.44
C ASP A 154 -14.68 30.57 -16.91
N ARG A 155 -14.89 31.83 -17.27
CA ARG A 155 -14.71 32.31 -18.64
C ARG A 155 -13.26 32.22 -19.12
N ASN A 156 -12.30 32.11 -18.20
CA ASN A 156 -10.88 31.99 -18.48
C ASN A 156 -10.42 30.52 -18.51
N GLY A 157 -11.33 29.57 -18.29
CA GLY A 157 -11.04 28.15 -18.23
C GLY A 157 -10.58 27.64 -16.85
N SER A 158 -10.52 28.52 -15.84
CA SER A 158 -10.08 28.16 -14.49
C SER A 158 -11.19 27.45 -13.71
N LEU A 159 -10.81 26.45 -12.91
CA LEU A 159 -11.77 25.68 -12.12
C LEU A 159 -12.36 26.50 -10.97
N LYS A 160 -13.68 26.60 -10.91
CA LYS A 160 -14.44 27.17 -9.79
C LYS A 160 -14.47 26.20 -8.61
N LYS A 161 -13.32 26.00 -7.95
CA LYS A 161 -13.13 24.97 -6.89
C LYS A 161 -14.23 24.97 -5.84
N GLY A 162 -14.64 26.15 -5.36
CA GLY A 162 -15.71 26.27 -4.35
C GLY A 162 -17.03 25.66 -4.82
N VAL A 163 -17.44 25.96 -6.07
CA VAL A 163 -18.68 25.42 -6.67
C VAL A 163 -18.58 23.90 -6.84
N LEU A 164 -17.43 23.39 -7.26
CA LEU A 164 -17.21 21.95 -7.40
C LEU A 164 -17.21 21.24 -6.04
N ILE A 165 -16.58 21.83 -5.02
CA ILE A 165 -16.56 21.32 -3.65
C ILE A 165 -17.98 21.24 -3.08
N ASP A 166 -18.78 22.30 -3.23
CA ASP A 166 -20.16 22.32 -2.74
C ASP A 166 -21.03 21.31 -3.49
N ASN A 167 -20.82 21.15 -4.79
CA ASN A 167 -21.47 20.11 -5.58
C ASN A 167 -21.12 18.70 -5.06
N LEU A 168 -19.83 18.41 -4.85
CA LEU A 168 -19.36 17.13 -4.31
C LEU A 168 -19.95 16.85 -2.92
N LYS A 169 -19.95 17.82 -2.00
CA LYS A 169 -20.59 17.66 -0.67
C LYS A 169 -22.05 17.24 -0.78
N SER A 170 -22.80 17.82 -1.74
CA SER A 170 -24.20 17.47 -1.95
C SER A 170 -24.40 16.02 -2.44
N LYS A 171 -23.43 15.51 -3.21
CA LYS A 171 -23.45 14.18 -3.84
C LYS A 171 -22.90 13.08 -2.94
N LEU A 172 -22.04 13.42 -2.00
CA LEU A 172 -21.43 12.49 -1.04
C LEU A 172 -22.35 12.16 0.16
N LYS A 173 -23.60 12.62 0.19
CA LYS A 173 -24.53 12.37 1.31
C LYS A 173 -24.76 10.89 1.62
N SER A 174 -24.71 10.02 0.62
CA SER A 174 -24.79 8.56 0.80
C SER A 174 -23.49 7.92 1.32
N PHE A 175 -22.40 8.68 1.37
CA PHE A 175 -21.06 8.24 1.76
C PHE A 175 -20.57 9.07 2.97
N PRO A 176 -21.15 8.84 4.18
CA PRO A 176 -20.99 9.73 5.33
C PRO A 176 -19.55 9.89 5.84
N LEU A 177 -18.69 8.86 5.72
CA LEU A 177 -17.30 8.95 6.16
C LEU A 177 -16.49 9.86 5.21
N ILE A 178 -16.68 9.68 3.90
CA ILE A 178 -16.03 10.52 2.88
C ILE A 178 -16.57 11.95 2.94
N LEU A 179 -17.89 12.13 3.09
CA LEU A 179 -18.49 13.46 3.29
C LEU A 179 -17.89 14.16 4.50
N LYS A 180 -17.78 13.48 5.64
CA LYS A 180 -17.19 14.07 6.85
C LYS A 180 -15.76 14.56 6.61
N LEU A 181 -14.90 13.75 5.98
CA LEU A 181 -13.54 14.19 5.64
C LEU A 181 -13.56 15.38 4.67
N PHE A 182 -14.47 15.39 3.72
CA PHE A 182 -14.59 16.47 2.74
C PHE A 182 -15.06 17.80 3.38
N GLU A 183 -15.97 17.73 4.35
CA GLU A 183 -16.44 18.88 5.12
C GLU A 183 -15.37 19.46 6.03
N LEU A 184 -14.59 18.60 6.69
CA LEU A 184 -13.47 19.00 7.55
C LEU A 184 -12.31 19.57 6.74
N GLY A 185 -11.87 18.87 5.70
CA GLY A 185 -10.73 19.27 4.87
C GLY A 185 -11.00 20.54 4.07
N TYR A 186 -12.19 20.65 3.48
CA TYR A 186 -12.61 21.79 2.65
C TYR A 186 -13.61 22.68 3.40
N ASN A 187 -13.28 22.97 4.66
CA ASN A 187 -14.01 23.90 5.50
C ASN A 187 -13.78 25.35 5.05
N SER A 188 -14.85 26.06 4.73
CA SER A 188 -14.78 27.46 4.26
C SER A 188 -14.24 28.42 5.32
N LYS A 189 -14.47 28.15 6.62
CA LYS A 189 -13.92 28.93 7.74
C LYS A 189 -12.38 28.87 7.73
N VAL A 190 -11.82 27.67 7.57
CA VAL A 190 -10.37 27.45 7.50
C VAL A 190 -9.79 28.10 6.24
N ARG A 191 -10.40 27.82 5.09
CA ARG A 191 -9.99 28.39 3.80
C ARG A 191 -9.99 29.92 3.80
N ASN A 192 -11.04 30.55 4.29
CA ASN A 192 -11.16 32.01 4.25
C ASN A 192 -10.12 32.66 5.18
N THR A 193 -9.87 32.05 6.34
CA THR A 193 -8.90 32.57 7.31
C THR A 193 -7.46 32.45 6.81
N ILE A 194 -7.08 31.28 6.27
CA ILE A 194 -5.69 31.01 5.87
C ILE A 194 -5.42 31.42 4.41
N GLY A 195 -6.38 31.23 3.51
CA GLY A 195 -6.18 31.35 2.06
C GLY A 195 -6.60 32.69 1.44
N HIS A 196 -7.47 33.47 2.09
CA HIS A 196 -7.99 34.74 1.53
C HIS A 196 -7.76 35.95 2.44
N ASN A 197 -7.54 35.73 3.74
CA ASN A 197 -7.34 36.79 4.71
C ASN A 197 -5.88 36.87 5.15
N ASN A 198 -5.43 38.07 5.48
CA ASN A 198 -4.28 38.22 6.34
C ASN A 198 -4.67 37.68 7.73
N TYR A 199 -3.83 36.83 8.32
CA TYR A 199 -4.03 36.22 9.63
C TYR A 199 -2.81 36.43 10.52
N ARG A 200 -3.00 36.26 11.83
CA ARG A 200 -1.92 36.18 12.82
C ARG A 200 -2.07 34.91 13.66
N ILE A 201 -0.95 34.40 14.16
CA ILE A 201 -0.93 33.23 15.04
C ILE A 201 -0.79 33.73 16.48
N GLU A 202 -1.75 33.36 17.34
CA GLU A 202 -1.81 33.75 18.75
C GLU A 202 -1.85 32.50 19.62
N GLY A 203 -0.68 32.07 20.12
CA GLY A 203 -0.55 30.84 20.88
C GLY A 203 -0.96 29.62 20.05
N ALA A 204 -2.05 28.97 20.44
CA ALA A 204 -2.59 27.80 19.76
C ALA A 204 -3.70 28.13 18.75
N ASN A 205 -3.89 29.40 18.38
CA ASN A 205 -4.98 29.82 17.50
C ASN A 205 -4.48 30.59 16.26
N ILE A 206 -5.23 30.51 15.17
CA ILE A 206 -5.15 31.44 14.05
C ILE A 206 -6.31 32.42 14.17
N VAL A 207 -6.00 33.71 14.11
CA VAL A 207 -6.99 34.80 14.17
C VAL A 207 -6.91 35.59 12.87
N SER A 208 -8.05 35.79 12.22
CA SER A 208 -8.14 36.70 11.07
C SER A 208 -7.86 38.13 11.51
N LEU A 209 -7.21 38.95 10.67
CA LEU A 209 -6.87 40.33 11.07
C LEU A 209 -8.09 41.23 11.33
N ASP A 210 -9.26 40.90 10.80
CA ASP A 210 -10.52 41.57 11.11
C ASP A 210 -11.11 41.13 12.46
N GLY A 211 -10.49 40.15 13.13
CA GLY A 211 -10.88 39.62 14.44
C GLY A 211 -12.14 38.76 14.46
N ASN A 212 -12.79 38.56 13.32
CA ASN A 212 -14.12 37.92 13.25
C ASN A 212 -14.05 36.39 13.27
N ILE A 213 -12.92 35.80 12.90
CA ILE A 213 -12.75 34.36 12.82
C ILE A 213 -11.54 33.94 13.64
N THR A 214 -11.78 33.03 14.59
CA THR A 214 -10.74 32.32 15.33
C THR A 214 -10.82 30.84 15.01
N LEU A 215 -9.67 30.27 14.67
CA LEU A 215 -9.47 28.84 14.44
C LEU A 215 -8.53 28.29 15.50
N SER A 216 -8.90 27.17 16.11
CA SER A 216 -7.98 26.44 16.96
C SER A 216 -6.96 25.68 16.13
N LYS A 217 -5.82 25.36 16.76
CA LYS A 217 -4.81 24.46 16.22
C LYS A 217 -5.43 23.14 15.75
N GLU A 218 -6.32 22.56 16.54
CA GLU A 218 -6.98 21.29 16.25
C GLU A 218 -7.80 21.37 14.96
N GLU A 219 -8.58 22.45 14.76
CA GLU A 219 -9.36 22.65 13.52
C GLU A 219 -8.46 22.67 12.27
N VAL A 220 -7.28 23.28 12.36
CA VAL A 220 -6.33 23.38 11.24
C VAL A 220 -5.71 22.01 10.93
N PHE A 221 -5.24 21.30 11.97
CA PHE A 221 -4.65 19.98 11.79
C PHE A 221 -5.67 18.94 11.32
N GLU A 222 -6.91 18.99 11.82
CA GLU A 222 -7.99 18.11 11.36
C GLU A 222 -8.32 18.33 9.88
N ALA A 223 -8.30 19.58 9.41
CA ALA A 223 -8.49 19.90 7.99
C ALA A 223 -7.35 19.35 7.12
N ILE A 224 -6.08 19.55 7.52
CA ILE A 224 -4.92 19.02 6.81
C ILE A 224 -4.99 17.49 6.74
N TYR A 225 -5.23 16.82 7.88
CA TYR A 225 -5.33 15.37 7.97
C TYR A 225 -6.44 14.82 7.09
N SER A 226 -7.59 15.50 7.06
CA SER A 226 -8.74 15.08 6.27
C SER A 226 -8.47 15.17 4.76
N MET A 227 -7.88 16.27 4.28
CA MET A 227 -7.49 16.41 2.87
C MET A 227 -6.46 15.36 2.47
N GLN A 228 -5.50 15.10 3.33
CA GLN A 228 -4.47 14.12 3.04
C GLN A 228 -5.02 12.70 3.06
N ASN A 229 -5.88 12.34 4.01
CA ASN A 229 -6.49 11.01 4.04
C ASN A 229 -7.27 10.73 2.74
N LEU A 230 -8.01 11.72 2.24
CA LEU A 230 -8.67 11.63 0.94
C LEU A 230 -7.68 11.45 -0.22
N ASN A 231 -6.57 12.21 -0.23
CA ASN A 231 -5.52 12.04 -1.22
C ASN A 231 -4.88 10.64 -1.12
N ASN A 232 -4.63 10.12 0.08
CA ASN A 232 -4.06 8.80 0.28
C ASN A 232 -4.99 7.70 -0.22
N CYS A 233 -6.30 7.84 -0.01
CA CYS A 233 -7.30 6.93 -0.59
C CYS A 233 -7.23 6.94 -2.13
N LEU A 234 -7.17 8.13 -2.74
CA LEU A 234 -7.03 8.30 -4.18
C LEU A 234 -5.75 7.64 -4.73
N LEU A 235 -4.62 7.88 -4.05
CA LEU A 235 -3.32 7.32 -4.39
C LEU A 235 -3.32 5.79 -4.30
N ASN A 236 -3.85 5.25 -3.20
CA ASN A 236 -3.93 3.81 -3.00
C ASN A 236 -4.84 3.15 -4.05
N TYR A 237 -5.99 3.76 -4.34
CA TYR A 237 -6.92 3.28 -5.36
C TYR A 237 -6.25 3.15 -6.73
N PHE A 238 -5.73 4.25 -7.27
CA PHE A 238 -5.13 4.21 -8.61
C PHE A 238 -3.81 3.43 -8.66
N SER A 239 -3.03 3.42 -7.57
CA SER A 239 -1.85 2.57 -7.54
C SER A 239 -2.22 1.09 -7.59
N ASN A 240 -3.29 0.67 -6.94
CA ASN A 240 -3.76 -0.72 -7.03
C ASN A 240 -4.32 -1.03 -8.42
N LYS A 241 -5.13 -0.13 -9.01
CA LYS A 241 -5.67 -0.32 -10.36
C LYS A 241 -4.61 -0.35 -11.47
N SER A 242 -3.45 0.28 -11.24
CA SER A 242 -2.33 0.28 -12.19
C SER A 242 -1.55 -1.03 -12.24
N ILE A 243 -1.77 -1.94 -11.29
CA ILE A 243 -0.99 -3.17 -11.15
C ILE A 243 -1.76 -4.34 -11.76
N SER A 244 -1.13 -5.08 -12.66
CA SER A 244 -1.67 -6.36 -13.13
C SER A 244 -1.47 -7.44 -12.07
N THR A 245 -2.55 -8.06 -11.61
CA THR A 245 -2.49 -9.11 -10.58
C THR A 245 -2.42 -10.53 -11.17
N ASP A 246 -2.60 -10.70 -12.49
CA ASP A 246 -2.78 -12.00 -13.18
C ASP A 246 -1.60 -12.99 -13.00
N LYS A 247 -0.44 -12.49 -12.58
CA LYS A 247 0.79 -13.27 -12.39
C LYS A 247 1.42 -13.09 -11.01
N LEU A 248 0.77 -12.37 -10.11
CA LEU A 248 1.34 -12.05 -8.79
C LEU A 248 1.10 -13.16 -7.76
N GLN A 249 0.24 -14.14 -8.03
CA GLN A 249 0.03 -15.32 -7.20
C GLN A 249 1.31 -16.15 -6.99
N ASN A 250 2.29 -16.02 -7.90
CA ASN A 250 3.59 -16.67 -7.80
C ASN A 250 4.66 -15.82 -7.11
N ALA A 251 4.34 -14.60 -6.65
CA ALA A 251 5.30 -13.68 -6.06
C ALA A 251 5.38 -13.80 -4.53
N GLY A 252 6.42 -13.18 -3.95
CA GLY A 252 6.56 -12.99 -2.51
C GLY A 252 6.74 -14.27 -1.70
N MET A 253 7.43 -15.27 -2.26
CA MET A 253 7.94 -16.35 -1.42
C MET A 253 9.25 -15.85 -0.80
N LEU A 254 9.32 -15.87 0.53
CA LEU A 254 10.41 -15.23 1.28
C LEU A 254 11.37 -16.22 1.93
N GLY A 255 11.02 -17.50 1.94
CA GLY A 255 11.89 -18.52 2.48
C GLY A 255 11.27 -19.90 2.46
N VAL A 256 12.12 -20.89 2.72
CA VAL A 256 11.73 -22.28 2.91
C VAL A 256 12.29 -22.85 4.20
N ALA A 257 11.57 -23.80 4.78
CA ALA A 257 12.03 -24.57 5.92
C ALA A 257 11.86 -26.07 5.65
N PHE A 258 12.84 -26.83 6.14
CA PHE A 258 12.90 -28.28 6.06
C PHE A 258 12.34 -28.86 7.35
N GLY A 259 11.27 -29.64 7.26
CA GLY A 259 10.61 -30.26 8.41
C GLY A 259 10.40 -31.76 8.23
N LEU A 260 9.86 -32.40 9.26
CA LEU A 260 9.44 -33.80 9.24
C LEU A 260 7.98 -33.90 9.64
N ASP A 261 7.22 -34.71 8.92
CA ASP A 261 5.84 -35.09 9.24
C ASP A 261 5.79 -36.62 9.32
N GLU A 262 5.51 -37.16 10.51
CA GLU A 262 5.56 -38.61 10.78
C GLU A 262 6.84 -39.29 10.26
N MET A 263 8.01 -38.64 10.48
CA MET A 263 9.34 -39.06 10.00
C MET A 263 9.57 -38.94 8.48
N ARG A 264 8.61 -38.40 7.72
CA ARG A 264 8.79 -38.12 6.28
C ARG A 264 9.23 -36.68 6.06
N PRO A 265 10.20 -36.43 5.16
CA PRO A 265 10.58 -35.08 4.75
C PRO A 265 9.39 -34.29 4.22
N VAL A 266 9.23 -33.08 4.77
CA VAL A 266 8.29 -32.07 4.25
C VAL A 266 9.00 -30.75 4.05
N LEU A 267 8.54 -30.00 3.05
CA LEU A 267 9.03 -28.65 2.76
C LEU A 267 7.95 -27.63 3.12
N SER A 268 8.29 -26.64 3.94
CA SER A 268 7.45 -25.46 4.18
C SER A 268 7.95 -24.32 3.32
N ILE A 269 7.06 -23.66 2.59
CA ILE A 269 7.34 -22.52 1.72
C ILE A 269 6.53 -21.34 2.25
N PHE A 270 7.20 -20.27 2.64
CA PHE A 270 6.56 -19.12 3.26
C PHE A 270 6.30 -18.03 2.22
N GLN A 271 5.03 -17.69 2.01
CA GLN A 271 4.61 -16.67 1.05
C GLN A 271 3.87 -15.53 1.74
N LEU A 272 4.16 -14.29 1.36
CA LEU A 272 3.39 -13.13 1.82
C LEU A 272 1.90 -13.30 1.47
N SER A 273 1.06 -13.20 2.51
CA SER A 273 -0.37 -13.50 2.44
C SER A 273 -1.12 -12.76 1.33
N CYS A 274 -0.75 -11.52 1.04
CA CYS A 274 -1.39 -10.72 -0.01
C CYS A 274 -1.30 -11.34 -1.40
N PHE A 275 -0.26 -12.14 -1.67
CA PHE A 275 -0.11 -12.88 -2.92
C PHE A 275 -0.82 -14.23 -2.86
N PHE A 276 -0.80 -14.87 -1.68
CA PHE A 276 -1.52 -16.12 -1.43
C PHE A 276 -3.04 -15.96 -1.65
N GLU A 277 -3.59 -14.79 -1.30
CA GLU A 277 -5.01 -14.46 -1.48
C GLU A 277 -5.43 -14.27 -2.94
N LEU A 278 -4.48 -14.08 -3.88
CA LEU A 278 -4.79 -13.87 -5.30
C LEU A 278 -5.22 -15.14 -6.04
N GLY A 279 -5.03 -16.32 -5.44
CA GLY A 279 -5.53 -17.57 -5.99
C GLY A 279 -4.59 -18.75 -5.78
N ASP A 280 -4.58 -19.66 -6.74
CA ASP A 280 -3.73 -20.84 -6.71
C ASP A 280 -2.37 -20.54 -7.34
N PHE A 281 -1.32 -20.83 -6.57
CA PHE A 281 0.06 -20.79 -7.05
C PHE A 281 0.23 -21.75 -8.22
N GLN A 282 0.84 -21.28 -9.30
CA GLN A 282 1.16 -22.12 -10.44
C GLN A 282 2.48 -22.83 -10.16
N TRP A 283 2.39 -24.08 -9.69
CA TRP A 283 3.58 -24.85 -9.33
C TRP A 283 4.41 -25.23 -10.56
N PRO A 284 5.75 -25.19 -10.45
CA PRO A 284 6.59 -25.87 -11.43
C PRO A 284 6.30 -27.37 -11.39
N ASN A 285 6.68 -28.10 -12.44
CA ASN A 285 6.50 -29.56 -12.47
C ASN A 285 7.30 -30.26 -11.35
N LYS A 286 8.45 -29.68 -10.96
CA LYS A 286 9.33 -30.21 -9.93
C LYS A 286 10.05 -29.10 -9.17
N ILE A 287 10.49 -29.40 -7.96
CA ILE A 287 11.42 -28.56 -7.17
C ILE A 287 12.84 -29.06 -7.40
N ILE A 288 13.78 -28.14 -7.69
CA ILE A 288 15.18 -28.50 -7.91
C ILE A 288 15.99 -28.07 -6.69
N PHE A 289 16.70 -29.04 -6.10
CA PHE A 289 17.68 -28.82 -5.04
C PHE A 289 19.09 -29.00 -5.62
N SER A 290 19.86 -27.92 -5.68
CA SER A 290 21.24 -27.92 -6.13
C SER A 290 22.16 -27.77 -4.92
N VAL A 291 22.92 -28.83 -4.62
CA VAL A 291 23.88 -28.88 -3.52
C VAL A 291 25.28 -28.63 -4.05
N ASN A 292 25.95 -27.61 -3.53
CA ASN A 292 27.35 -27.29 -3.82
C ASN A 292 28.11 -27.10 -2.50
N LYS A 293 28.87 -28.12 -2.10
CA LYS A 293 29.59 -28.17 -0.82
C LYS A 293 28.65 -27.92 0.37
N ASN A 294 28.76 -26.76 1.02
CA ASN A 294 27.97 -26.37 2.18
C ASN A 294 26.82 -25.41 1.83
N GLN A 295 26.50 -25.28 0.53
CA GLN A 295 25.46 -24.40 0.04
C GLN A 295 24.36 -25.24 -0.61
N LEU A 296 23.11 -24.91 -0.28
CA LEU A 296 21.92 -25.44 -0.91
C LEU A 296 21.25 -24.30 -1.67
N GLU A 297 20.99 -24.52 -2.94
CA GLU A 297 20.19 -23.64 -3.78
C GLU A 297 18.90 -24.39 -4.15
N THR A 298 17.75 -23.76 -3.94
CA THR A 298 16.43 -24.34 -4.25
C THR A 298 15.67 -23.41 -5.19
N ASP A 299 15.16 -23.98 -6.29
CA ASP A 299 14.39 -23.26 -7.29
C ASP A 299 12.96 -23.81 -7.42
N PHE A 300 12.00 -22.89 -7.51
CA PHE A 300 10.56 -23.14 -7.70
C PHE A 300 10.07 -22.65 -9.08
N GLY A 301 10.98 -22.33 -10.01
CA GLY A 301 10.73 -22.07 -11.43
C GLY A 301 10.29 -20.67 -11.81
N PHE A 302 9.86 -19.82 -10.85
CA PHE A 302 9.31 -18.49 -11.13
C PHE A 302 10.01 -17.34 -10.40
N GLN A 303 10.96 -17.64 -9.52
CA GLN A 303 11.62 -16.67 -8.66
C GLN A 303 13.13 -16.84 -8.69
N VAL A 304 13.83 -15.90 -8.07
CA VAL A 304 15.27 -16.04 -7.82
C VAL A 304 15.47 -17.27 -6.92
N PRO A 305 16.48 -18.12 -7.22
CA PRO A 305 16.75 -19.29 -6.40
C PRO A 305 17.00 -18.91 -4.93
N MET A 306 16.40 -19.66 -4.02
CA MET A 306 16.62 -19.49 -2.59
C MET A 306 17.93 -20.19 -2.21
N ILE A 307 18.83 -19.46 -1.59
CA ILE A 307 20.15 -19.95 -1.20
C ILE A 307 20.23 -20.05 0.32
N GLY A 308 20.64 -21.21 0.82
CA GLY A 308 20.82 -21.49 2.23
C GLY A 308 22.05 -22.35 2.53
N SER A 309 22.26 -22.63 3.81
CA SER A 309 23.34 -23.50 4.27
C SER A 309 22.94 -24.97 4.14
N PHE A 310 23.78 -25.77 3.49
CA PHE A 310 23.67 -27.23 3.48
C PHE A 310 24.52 -27.82 4.60
N THR A 311 23.87 -28.30 5.66
CA THR A 311 24.55 -28.89 6.82
C THR A 311 24.51 -30.41 6.76
N LYS A 312 25.46 -31.07 7.43
CA LYS A 312 25.45 -32.54 7.58
C LYS A 312 24.19 -33.07 8.25
N GLU A 313 23.63 -32.28 9.17
CA GLU A 313 22.38 -32.62 9.84
C GLU A 313 21.22 -32.60 8.85
N LEU A 314 21.11 -31.57 8.01
CA LEU A 314 20.10 -31.49 6.95
C LEU A 314 20.25 -32.62 5.93
N GLU A 315 21.49 -32.96 5.57
CA GLU A 315 21.79 -34.10 4.70
C GLU A 315 21.27 -35.42 5.29
N GLN A 316 21.60 -35.70 6.56
CA GLN A 316 21.27 -36.96 7.23
C GLN A 316 19.80 -37.08 7.59
N SER A 317 19.19 -36.00 8.09
CA SER A 317 17.84 -36.02 8.64
C SER A 317 16.75 -35.77 7.62
N TRP A 318 17.06 -35.11 6.50
CA TRP A 318 16.05 -34.67 5.54
C TRP A 318 16.32 -35.17 4.12
N PHE A 319 17.50 -34.88 3.55
CA PHE A 319 17.81 -35.26 2.15
C PHE A 319 17.99 -36.76 1.94
N ASN A 320 18.62 -37.47 2.88
CA ASN A 320 18.78 -38.93 2.77
C ASN A 320 17.43 -39.66 2.85
N PRO A 321 16.52 -39.36 3.81
CA PRO A 321 15.17 -39.89 3.79
C PRO A 321 14.36 -39.46 2.56
N LEU A 322 14.61 -38.25 2.02
CA LEU A 322 13.89 -37.76 0.85
C LEU A 322 14.14 -38.66 -0.37
N LYS A 323 15.38 -39.14 -0.56
CA LYS A 323 15.73 -40.04 -1.68
C LYS A 323 14.91 -41.34 -1.73
N GLU A 324 14.31 -41.74 -0.61
CA GLU A 324 13.50 -42.96 -0.50
C GLU A 324 12.01 -42.72 -0.85
N ILE A 325 11.60 -41.48 -1.14
CA ILE A 325 10.22 -41.13 -1.53
C ILE A 325 10.15 -40.58 -2.95
N GLU A 326 9.08 -40.90 -3.69
CA GLU A 326 8.90 -40.49 -5.09
C GLU A 326 8.50 -39.02 -5.25
N LYS A 327 7.69 -38.51 -4.31
CA LYS A 327 7.18 -37.14 -4.31
C LYS A 327 7.39 -36.48 -2.96
N LEU A 328 7.74 -35.20 -3.01
CA LEU A 328 7.91 -34.36 -1.83
C LEU A 328 6.57 -33.77 -1.42
N LYS A 329 6.24 -33.93 -0.13
CA LYS A 329 5.11 -33.25 0.50
C LYS A 329 5.53 -31.81 0.83
N ALA A 330 4.78 -30.82 0.34
CA ALA A 330 5.08 -29.42 0.52
C ALA A 330 3.87 -28.61 1.02
N TYR A 331 4.15 -27.62 1.87
CA TYR A 331 3.17 -26.72 2.46
C TYR A 331 3.48 -25.29 2.01
N LEU A 332 2.53 -24.65 1.32
CA LEU A 332 2.57 -23.22 1.06
C LEU A 332 1.86 -22.49 2.20
N ILE A 333 2.63 -21.75 3.01
CA ILE A 333 2.21 -21.16 4.27
C ILE A 333 2.13 -19.64 4.10
N PRO A 334 0.96 -19.02 4.32
CA PRO A 334 0.83 -17.58 4.22
C PRO A 334 1.39 -16.89 5.47
N ILE A 335 2.11 -15.80 5.26
CA ILE A 335 2.78 -15.03 6.31
C ILE A 335 2.48 -13.53 6.20
N ILE A 336 2.54 -12.84 7.34
CA ILE A 336 2.46 -11.38 7.44
C ILE A 336 3.64 -10.83 8.24
N PRO A 337 4.11 -9.60 7.98
CA PRO A 337 5.12 -8.98 8.81
C PRO A 337 4.69 -8.90 10.25
N ARG A 338 5.57 -9.31 11.16
CA ARG A 338 5.32 -9.23 12.58
C ARG A 338 5.23 -7.77 13.02
N ASN A 339 4.18 -7.46 13.78
CA ASN A 339 4.04 -6.21 14.49
C ASN A 339 4.55 -6.36 15.94
N ASP A 340 3.73 -6.96 16.81
CA ASP A 340 4.00 -7.13 18.25
C ASP A 340 3.63 -8.54 18.75
N GLU A 341 3.27 -9.45 17.84
CA GLU A 341 2.84 -10.81 18.14
C GLU A 341 3.97 -11.61 18.84
N SER A 342 3.62 -12.47 19.80
CA SER A 342 4.59 -13.27 20.55
C SER A 342 5.08 -14.49 19.79
N GLU A 343 4.21 -15.09 18.98
CA GLU A 343 4.51 -16.24 18.13
C GLU A 343 4.83 -15.75 16.72
N TYR A 344 6.01 -16.10 16.24
CA TYR A 344 6.52 -15.66 14.94
C TYR A 344 7.61 -16.62 14.46
N ILE A 345 7.88 -16.54 13.16
CA ILE A 345 9.03 -17.16 12.52
C ILE A 345 10.04 -16.07 12.11
N THR A 346 11.30 -16.44 12.03
CA THR A 346 12.36 -15.56 11.50
C THR A 346 12.84 -16.12 10.18
N LEU A 347 12.84 -15.26 9.16
CA LEU A 347 13.44 -15.47 7.85
C LEU A 347 14.63 -14.50 7.69
N ASP A 348 15.47 -14.71 6.67
CA ASP A 348 16.63 -13.85 6.42
C ASP A 348 16.26 -12.37 6.21
N VAL A 349 15.03 -12.14 5.73
CA VAL A 349 14.48 -10.81 5.45
C VAL A 349 13.70 -10.20 6.62
N GLY A 350 13.41 -10.95 7.69
CA GLY A 350 12.73 -10.40 8.87
C GLY A 350 11.89 -11.39 9.67
N ASP A 351 11.11 -10.85 10.60
CA ASP A 351 10.20 -11.62 11.46
C ASP A 351 8.76 -11.57 10.92
N PHE A 352 8.11 -12.72 10.87
CA PHE A 352 6.78 -12.90 10.29
C PHE A 352 5.87 -13.75 11.16
N VAL A 353 4.57 -13.52 11.05
CA VAL A 353 3.53 -14.33 11.69
C VAL A 353 2.90 -15.22 10.63
N VAL A 354 2.77 -16.51 10.93
CA VAL A 354 2.04 -17.47 10.10
C VAL A 354 0.54 -17.23 10.27
N ILE A 355 -0.18 -17.11 9.16
CA ILE A 355 -1.64 -16.96 9.18
C ILE A 355 -2.31 -18.15 8.49
N GLY A 356 -3.15 -18.87 9.23
CA GLY A 356 -3.90 -20.03 8.71
C GLY A 356 -3.07 -21.30 8.49
N ASP A 357 -3.73 -22.35 8.00
CA ASP A 357 -3.20 -23.72 7.96
C ASP A 357 -2.34 -24.03 6.71
N GLY A 358 -2.22 -23.08 5.79
CA GLY A 358 -1.51 -23.26 4.51
C GLY A 358 -2.21 -24.17 3.51
N LYS A 359 -1.60 -24.31 2.32
CA LYS A 359 -2.03 -25.23 1.26
C LYS A 359 -1.03 -26.38 1.16
N LEU A 360 -1.54 -27.61 1.28
CA LEU A 360 -0.77 -28.84 1.11
C LEU A 360 -0.82 -29.31 -0.34
N PHE A 361 0.33 -29.74 -0.87
CA PHE A 361 0.44 -30.38 -2.18
C PHE A 361 1.62 -31.37 -2.21
N GLU A 362 1.60 -32.26 -3.20
CA GLU A 362 2.72 -33.17 -3.50
C GLU A 362 3.33 -32.79 -4.84
N ILE A 363 4.66 -32.76 -4.90
CA ILE A 363 5.41 -32.30 -6.07
C ILE A 363 6.61 -33.20 -6.34
N GLU A 364 6.97 -33.36 -7.61
CA GLU A 364 8.22 -34.03 -7.97
C GLU A 364 9.42 -33.19 -7.51
N TYR A 365 10.57 -33.84 -7.33
CA TYR A 365 11.79 -33.14 -6.96
C TYR A 365 13.01 -33.75 -7.64
N GLU A 366 14.07 -32.95 -7.75
CA GLU A 366 15.37 -33.36 -8.25
C GLU A 366 16.46 -32.89 -7.30
N ILE A 367 17.46 -33.73 -7.04
CA ILE A 367 18.63 -33.40 -6.22
C ILE A 367 19.87 -33.47 -7.09
N ASN A 368 20.50 -32.32 -7.33
CA ASN A 368 21.72 -32.17 -8.11
C ASN A 368 22.90 -31.91 -7.18
N ASN A 369 23.89 -32.81 -7.19
CA ASN A 369 25.10 -32.67 -6.38
C ASN A 369 26.28 -32.22 -7.25
N TYR A 370 26.64 -30.95 -7.15
CA TYR A 370 27.79 -30.35 -7.83
C TYR A 370 28.99 -30.33 -6.89
N GLY A 371 29.55 -31.51 -6.62
CA GLY A 371 30.69 -31.65 -5.72
C GLY A 371 31.05 -33.11 -5.46
N LEU A 372 31.94 -33.64 -6.30
CA LEU A 372 32.99 -34.57 -5.88
C LEU A 372 34.33 -33.88 -6.04
#